data_AF-A0AA43JKC8-F1
#
_entry.id   AF-A0AA43JKC8-F1
#
_cell.length_a   1.000
_cell.length_b   1.000
_cell.length_c   1.000
_cell.angle_alpha   90.00
_cell.angle_beta   90.00
_cell.angle_gamma   90.00
#
_symmetry.space_group_name_H-M   'P 1'
#
loop_
_entity.id
_entity.type
_entity.pdbx_description
1 polymer ?
#
loop_
_entity_poly.entity_id
_entity_poly.type
_entity_poly.pdbx_seq_one_letter_code
_entity_poly.pdbx_strand_id
1 'polypeptide(L)'
;MDAEPRLTLAYFKSHPLEVTKQLEMWSPDDVAVVMATFAPQDVASVLEHFSLAHAAAVLELLPQDTMVEIITLLPTSSAIGIVRQLEPSVQHNVLARLDQRVGPSLRLSMTYPEGTAGSLADPRVVILPPDIPVSVALERIKRDLTHAMYYHYVVERAGVLVGLVTTKDLLAASPDQRIATIMNDQIATVSAEATEDELLQTPHWRLYHTLPVVDRQGHFLGALRYRTLRRVEAQFHVKPTAGPLPQALLQMWEGYALIGLHIMTDLAQAIGTGVSEQIPTLTKEGKETDVISPETP
;
A
#
# COMPACT_ATOMS: atom_id res chain seq x y z
N MET A 1 2.89 0.52 -45.71
CA MET A 1 2.71 -0.50 -44.65
C MET A 1 2.13 0.27 -43.48
N ASP A 2 0.88 0.67 -43.63
CA ASP A 2 0.19 1.60 -42.74
C ASP A 2 -0.67 0.76 -41.80
N ALA A 3 -0.13 0.48 -40.62
CA ALA A 3 -0.89 -0.07 -39.52
C ALA A 3 -1.16 1.08 -38.56
N GLU A 4 -2.12 1.95 -38.91
CA GLU A 4 -2.88 2.61 -37.83
C GLU A 4 -3.52 1.47 -37.02
N PRO A 5 -3.22 1.33 -35.73
CA PRO A 5 -3.88 0.32 -34.93
C PRO A 5 -5.33 0.76 -34.79
N ARG A 6 -6.22 0.23 -35.63
CA ARG A 6 -7.65 0.25 -35.36
C ARG A 6 -7.81 -0.40 -34.00
N LEU A 7 -8.07 0.42 -32.97
CA LEU A 7 -8.36 0.03 -31.60
C LEU A 7 -9.54 -0.94 -31.63
N THR A 8 -9.22 -2.23 -31.82
CA THR A 8 -10.21 -3.28 -31.92
C THR A 8 -10.62 -3.63 -30.50
N LEU A 9 -11.89 -3.99 -30.26
CA LEU A 9 -12.40 -4.42 -28.95
C LEU A 9 -11.49 -5.46 -28.26
N ALA A 10 -10.89 -6.38 -29.03
CA ALA A 10 -9.95 -7.35 -28.52
C ALA A 10 -8.64 -6.71 -27.98
N TYR A 11 -8.11 -5.68 -28.66
CA TYR A 11 -6.92 -4.95 -28.22
C TYR A 11 -7.21 -4.09 -26.99
N PHE A 12 -8.37 -3.41 -26.99
CA PHE A 12 -8.86 -2.60 -25.88
C PHE A 12 -8.93 -3.39 -24.57
N LYS A 13 -9.44 -4.63 -24.63
CA LYS A 13 -9.54 -5.54 -23.48
C LYS A 13 -8.20 -6.15 -23.03
N SER A 14 -7.33 -6.45 -23.98
CA SER A 14 -6.11 -7.22 -23.67
C SER A 14 -4.92 -6.36 -23.26
N HIS A 15 -4.89 -5.08 -23.65
CA HIS A 15 -3.75 -4.18 -23.43
C HIS A 15 -4.17 -2.81 -22.89
N PRO A 16 -4.88 -2.72 -21.75
CA PRO A 16 -5.42 -1.46 -21.24
C PRO A 16 -4.35 -0.39 -21.03
N LEU A 17 -3.16 -0.76 -20.52
CA LEU A 17 -2.03 0.15 -20.33
C LEU A 17 -1.47 0.74 -21.63
N GLU A 18 -1.41 -0.03 -22.71
CA GLU A 18 -0.90 0.47 -24.00
C GLU A 18 -1.91 1.38 -24.66
N VAL A 19 -3.19 1.02 -24.57
CA VAL A 19 -4.31 1.81 -25.06
C VAL A 19 -4.35 3.16 -24.35
N THR A 20 -4.19 3.18 -23.02
CA THR A 20 -4.10 4.42 -22.24
C THR A 20 -3.00 5.33 -22.74
N LYS A 21 -1.78 4.82 -22.94
CA LYS A 21 -0.65 5.64 -23.41
C LYS A 21 -0.92 6.29 -24.77
N GLN A 22 -1.67 5.62 -25.64
CA GLN A 22 -2.03 6.16 -26.95
C GLN A 22 -3.15 7.21 -26.84
N LEU A 23 -4.20 6.89 -26.09
CA LEU A 23 -5.38 7.73 -25.97
C LEU A 23 -5.13 8.98 -25.13
N GLU A 24 -4.23 8.96 -24.16
CA GLU A 24 -3.86 10.18 -23.40
C GLU A 24 -3.18 11.24 -24.26
N MET A 25 -2.64 10.88 -25.43
CA MET A 25 -2.09 11.85 -26.38
C MET A 25 -3.18 12.54 -27.22
N TRP A 26 -4.43 12.04 -27.17
CA TRP A 26 -5.54 12.57 -27.95
C TRP A 26 -6.29 13.65 -27.15
N SER A 27 -7.21 14.37 -27.82
CA SER A 27 -8.10 15.28 -27.10
C SER A 27 -9.15 14.50 -26.29
N PRO A 28 -9.61 15.01 -25.14
CA PRO A 28 -10.68 14.36 -24.37
C PRO A 28 -11.95 14.09 -25.19
N ASP A 29 -12.28 14.97 -26.14
CA ASP A 29 -13.40 14.82 -27.06
C ASP A 29 -13.26 13.60 -27.96
N ASP A 30 -12.08 13.42 -28.58
CA ASP A 30 -11.81 12.26 -29.45
C ASP A 30 -11.85 10.95 -28.64
N VAL A 31 -11.29 10.98 -27.43
CA VAL A 31 -11.30 9.82 -26.53
C VAL A 31 -12.74 9.49 -26.11
N ALA A 32 -13.56 10.49 -25.76
CA ALA A 32 -14.95 10.27 -25.35
C ALA A 32 -15.78 9.62 -26.47
N VAL A 33 -15.59 10.04 -27.73
CA VAL A 33 -16.25 9.43 -28.89
C VAL A 33 -15.88 7.95 -29.01
N VAL A 34 -14.60 7.61 -28.83
CA VAL A 34 -14.15 6.21 -28.86
C VAL A 34 -14.73 5.43 -27.69
N MET A 35 -14.65 5.96 -26.47
CA MET A 35 -15.13 5.29 -25.26
C MET A 35 -16.63 5.02 -25.28
N ALA A 36 -17.43 5.88 -25.92
CA ALA A 36 -18.87 5.68 -26.08
C ALA A 36 -19.22 4.41 -26.88
N THR A 37 -18.28 3.82 -27.62
CA THR A 37 -18.49 2.58 -28.38
C THR A 37 -18.18 1.30 -27.59
N PHE A 38 -17.61 1.43 -26.39
CA PHE A 38 -17.20 0.32 -25.54
C PHE A 38 -18.11 0.14 -24.33
N ALA A 39 -18.08 -1.04 -23.72
CA ALA A 39 -18.82 -1.30 -22.51
C ALA A 39 -18.21 -0.52 -21.32
N PRO A 40 -19.02 -0.02 -20.37
CA PRO A 40 -18.55 0.73 -19.20
C PRO A 40 -17.44 0.02 -18.40
N GLN A 41 -17.50 -1.31 -18.31
CA GLN A 41 -16.48 -2.12 -17.65
C GLN A 41 -15.12 -2.04 -18.34
N ASP A 42 -15.10 -2.07 -19.68
CA ASP A 42 -13.87 -1.99 -20.44
C ASP A 42 -13.31 -0.57 -20.30
N VAL A 43 -14.15 0.45 -20.43
CA VAL A 43 -13.77 1.86 -20.29
C VAL A 43 -13.19 2.12 -18.89
N ALA A 44 -13.80 1.59 -17.83
CA ALA A 44 -13.27 1.71 -16.47
C ALA A 44 -11.86 1.13 -16.35
N SER A 45 -11.60 -0.04 -16.94
CA SER A 45 -10.27 -0.66 -16.91
C SER A 45 -9.18 0.18 -17.57
N VAL A 46 -9.54 0.94 -18.61
CA VAL A 46 -8.61 1.82 -19.32
C VAL A 46 -8.43 3.14 -18.58
N LEU A 47 -9.54 3.75 -18.12
CA LEU A 47 -9.51 5.01 -17.36
C LEU A 47 -8.83 4.88 -16.00
N GLU A 48 -8.79 3.68 -15.40
CA GLU A 48 -8.02 3.44 -14.17
C GLU A 48 -6.55 3.86 -14.31
N HIS A 49 -6.00 3.76 -15.53
CA HIS A 49 -4.61 4.06 -15.81
C HIS A 49 -4.36 5.47 -16.32
N PHE A 50 -5.41 6.24 -16.62
CA PHE A 50 -5.29 7.62 -17.06
C PHE A 50 -4.84 8.51 -15.89
N SER A 51 -4.20 9.62 -16.24
CA SER A 51 -4.09 10.79 -15.37
C SER A 51 -5.48 11.27 -14.96
N LEU A 52 -5.62 11.61 -13.68
CA LEU A 52 -6.92 11.93 -13.07
C LEU A 52 -7.64 13.08 -13.80
N ALA A 53 -6.89 14.11 -14.20
CA ALA A 53 -7.42 15.27 -14.91
C ALA A 53 -7.96 14.89 -16.31
N HIS A 54 -7.23 14.06 -17.05
CA HIS A 54 -7.65 13.64 -18.39
C HIS A 54 -8.86 12.69 -18.31
N ALA A 55 -8.84 11.75 -17.36
CA ALA A 55 -9.98 10.87 -17.12
C ALA A 55 -11.26 11.65 -16.76
N ALA A 56 -11.14 12.67 -15.90
CA ALA A 56 -12.26 13.53 -15.54
C ALA A 56 -12.81 14.27 -16.76
N ALA A 57 -11.96 14.91 -17.56
CA ALA A 57 -12.36 15.60 -18.78
C ALA A 57 -13.09 14.68 -19.77
N VAL A 58 -12.61 13.45 -19.96
CA VAL A 58 -13.28 12.45 -20.82
C VAL A 58 -14.64 12.05 -20.25
N LEU A 59 -14.72 11.79 -18.95
CA LEU A 59 -15.96 11.40 -18.31
C LEU A 59 -17.04 12.48 -18.43
N GLU A 60 -16.69 13.76 -18.29
CA GLU A 60 -17.63 14.88 -18.39
C GLU A 60 -18.31 15.00 -19.76
N LEU A 61 -17.68 14.45 -20.80
CA LEU A 61 -18.22 14.42 -22.16
C LEU A 61 -19.13 13.21 -22.41
N LEU A 62 -19.15 12.22 -21.52
CA LEU A 62 -19.99 11.05 -21.62
C LEU A 62 -21.40 11.30 -21.05
N PRO A 63 -22.42 10.53 -21.50
CA PRO A 63 -23.73 10.55 -20.87
C PRO A 63 -23.63 10.26 -19.38
N GLN A 64 -24.43 10.99 -18.60
CA GLN A 64 -24.31 10.96 -17.14
C GLN A 64 -24.52 9.56 -16.53
N ASP A 65 -25.41 8.76 -17.11
CA ASP A 65 -25.70 7.40 -16.65
C ASP A 65 -24.47 6.50 -16.83
N THR A 66 -23.83 6.60 -18.00
CA THR A 66 -22.58 5.89 -18.33
C THR A 66 -21.44 6.31 -17.41
N MET A 67 -21.29 7.62 -17.14
CA MET A 67 -20.30 8.13 -16.20
C MET A 67 -20.46 7.51 -14.80
N VAL A 68 -21.68 7.51 -14.26
CA VAL A 68 -21.97 6.93 -12.93
C VAL A 68 -21.66 5.44 -12.90
N GLU A 69 -22.00 4.71 -13.97
CA GLU A 69 -21.69 3.29 -14.10
C GLU A 69 -20.17 3.04 -14.12
N ILE A 70 -19.41 3.79 -14.93
CA ILE A 70 -17.95 3.69 -14.99
C ILE A 70 -17.32 3.99 -13.64
N ILE A 71 -17.74 5.06 -12.96
CA ILE A 71 -17.22 5.44 -11.63
C ILE A 71 -17.47 4.34 -10.59
N THR A 72 -18.61 3.64 -10.69
CA THR A 72 -18.96 2.53 -9.80
C THR A 72 -18.07 1.30 -10.04
N LEU A 73 -17.61 1.10 -11.27
CA LEU A 73 -16.75 -0.02 -11.67
C LEU A 73 -15.26 0.23 -11.37
N LEU A 74 -14.85 1.49 -11.23
CA LEU A 74 -13.48 1.86 -10.89
C LEU A 74 -13.09 1.45 -9.46
N PRO A 75 -11.80 1.17 -9.21
CA PRO A 75 -11.30 1.08 -7.85
C PRO A 75 -11.58 2.37 -7.07
N THR A 76 -12.02 2.24 -5.82
CA THR A 76 -12.44 3.39 -4.98
C THR A 76 -11.41 4.52 -4.95
N SER A 77 -10.12 4.22 -4.91
CA SER A 77 -9.06 5.24 -4.93
C SER A 77 -9.03 6.04 -6.25
N SER A 78 -9.20 5.37 -7.38
CA SER A 78 -9.21 6.02 -8.70
C SER A 78 -10.50 6.81 -8.88
N ALA A 79 -11.63 6.25 -8.46
CA ALA A 79 -12.92 6.95 -8.45
C ALA A 79 -12.86 8.24 -7.62
N ILE A 80 -12.30 8.20 -6.40
CA ILE A 80 -12.08 9.41 -5.57
C ILE A 80 -11.25 10.43 -6.34
N GLY A 81 -10.10 10.01 -6.87
CA GLY A 81 -9.17 10.91 -7.55
C GLY A 81 -9.81 11.59 -8.76
N ILE A 82 -10.52 10.84 -9.60
CA ILE A 82 -11.19 11.36 -10.78
C ILE A 82 -12.34 12.29 -10.41
N VAL A 83 -13.19 11.89 -9.44
CA VAL A 83 -14.35 12.70 -9.01
C VAL A 83 -13.93 14.03 -8.39
N ARG A 84 -12.73 14.12 -7.80
CA ARG A 84 -12.16 15.40 -7.32
C ARG A 84 -11.77 16.36 -8.44
N GLN A 85 -11.46 15.85 -9.63
CA GLN A 85 -11.09 16.66 -10.79
C GLN A 85 -12.30 17.11 -11.61
N LEU A 86 -13.48 16.55 -11.35
CA LEU A 86 -14.73 16.96 -12.00
C LEU A 86 -15.16 18.36 -11.57
N GLU A 87 -15.86 19.05 -12.44
CA GLU A 87 -16.54 20.30 -12.15
C GLU A 87 -17.50 20.14 -10.95
N PRO A 88 -17.59 21.14 -10.04
CA PRO A 88 -18.35 21.00 -8.78
C PRO A 88 -19.81 20.60 -8.97
N SER A 89 -20.46 21.07 -10.03
CA SER A 89 -21.85 20.73 -10.36
C SER A 89 -22.01 19.27 -10.80
N VAL A 90 -21.05 18.76 -11.59
CA VAL A 90 -21.01 17.37 -12.06
C VAL A 90 -20.72 16.44 -10.90
N GLN A 91 -19.71 16.78 -10.08
CA GLN A 91 -19.35 16.05 -8.87
C GLN A 91 -20.56 15.83 -7.95
N HIS A 92 -21.31 16.90 -7.64
CA HIS A 92 -22.49 16.80 -6.79
C HIS A 92 -23.54 15.84 -7.36
N ASN A 93 -23.78 15.92 -8.67
CA ASN A 93 -24.77 15.10 -9.35
C ASN A 93 -24.36 13.61 -9.40
N VAL A 94 -23.09 13.32 -9.72
CA VAL A 94 -22.54 11.96 -9.66
C VAL A 94 -22.68 11.37 -8.25
N LEU A 95 -22.23 12.11 -7.23
CA LEU A 95 -22.27 11.64 -5.84
C LEU A 95 -23.70 11.38 -5.34
N ALA A 96 -24.69 12.11 -5.86
CA ALA A 96 -26.11 11.89 -5.54
C ALA A 96 -26.68 10.61 -6.19
N ARG A 97 -26.12 10.19 -7.32
CA ARG A 97 -26.61 9.06 -8.12
C ARG A 97 -25.88 7.73 -7.87
N LEU A 98 -24.75 7.76 -7.17
CA LEU A 98 -24.03 6.55 -6.79
C LEU A 98 -24.86 5.66 -5.87
N ASP A 99 -24.75 4.36 -6.11
CA ASP A 99 -25.46 3.34 -5.37
C ASP A 99 -25.09 3.30 -3.88
N GLN A 100 -25.86 2.52 -3.10
CA GLN A 100 -25.62 2.38 -1.66
C GLN A 100 -24.33 1.60 -1.32
N ARG A 101 -23.69 0.95 -2.30
CA ARG A 101 -22.47 0.16 -2.06
C ARG A 101 -21.21 1.03 -2.15
N VAL A 102 -21.12 1.89 -3.16
CA VAL A 102 -19.95 2.73 -3.44
C VAL A 102 -20.15 4.16 -2.94
N GLY A 103 -21.37 4.68 -3.03
CA GLY A 103 -21.69 6.07 -2.71
C GLY A 103 -21.30 6.51 -1.29
N PRO A 104 -21.61 5.76 -0.22
CA PRO A 104 -21.26 6.18 1.14
C PRO A 104 -19.75 6.32 1.35
N SER A 105 -18.98 5.35 0.86
CA SER A 105 -17.53 5.34 0.92
C SER A 105 -16.92 6.52 0.16
N LEU A 106 -17.40 6.77 -1.06
CA LEU A 106 -16.90 7.87 -1.88
C LEU A 106 -17.24 9.23 -1.25
N ARG A 107 -18.49 9.43 -0.82
CA ARG A 107 -18.93 10.69 -0.16
C ARG A 107 -18.12 10.98 1.11
N LEU A 108 -17.83 9.95 1.90
CA LEU A 108 -17.01 10.11 3.10
C LEU A 108 -15.60 10.59 2.75
N SER A 109 -14.93 9.92 1.80
CA SER A 109 -13.60 10.34 1.36
C SER A 109 -13.60 11.75 0.76
N MET A 110 -14.66 12.14 0.06
CA MET A 110 -14.84 13.49 -0.52
C MET A 110 -15.07 14.59 0.53
N THR A 111 -15.45 14.23 1.77
CA THR A 111 -15.64 15.19 2.87
C THR A 111 -14.31 15.76 3.37
N TYR A 112 -13.22 15.01 3.21
CA TYR A 112 -11.89 15.42 3.67
C TYR A 112 -11.06 16.00 2.53
N PRO A 113 -10.17 16.97 2.79
CA PRO A 113 -9.23 17.48 1.79
C PRO A 113 -8.32 16.38 1.24
N GLU A 114 -7.94 16.47 -0.04
CA GLU A 114 -6.95 15.56 -0.62
C GLU A 114 -5.61 15.66 0.12
N GLY A 115 -4.91 14.53 0.24
CA GLY A 115 -3.65 14.47 1.00
C GLY A 115 -3.84 14.40 2.52
N THR A 116 -5.05 14.09 2.98
CA THR A 116 -5.34 13.80 4.39
C THR A 116 -5.65 12.33 4.63
N ALA A 117 -5.47 11.86 5.85
CA ALA A 117 -5.80 10.51 6.28
C ALA A 117 -7.24 10.10 5.94
N GLY A 118 -8.20 11.00 6.13
CA GLY A 118 -9.61 10.77 5.83
C GLY A 118 -9.89 10.59 4.34
N SER A 119 -9.16 11.32 3.48
CA SER A 119 -9.25 11.15 2.02
C SER A 119 -8.65 9.83 1.52
N LEU A 120 -7.70 9.28 2.28
CA LEU A 120 -6.94 8.08 1.93
C LEU A 120 -7.46 6.79 2.61
N ALA A 121 -8.30 6.92 3.65
CA ALA A 121 -8.84 5.81 4.40
C ALA A 121 -9.71 4.92 3.49
N ASP A 122 -9.52 3.59 3.57
CA ASP A 122 -10.42 2.64 2.91
C ASP A 122 -11.56 2.27 3.89
N PRO A 123 -12.80 2.69 3.62
CA PRO A 123 -13.95 2.34 4.47
C PRO A 123 -14.41 0.89 4.27
N ARG A 124 -13.92 0.18 3.25
CA ARG A 124 -14.27 -1.23 2.98
C ARG A 124 -13.44 -2.15 3.85
N VAL A 125 -13.80 -2.20 5.13
CA VAL A 125 -13.24 -3.09 6.13
C VAL A 125 -14.37 -3.75 6.91
N VAL A 126 -14.12 -4.96 7.39
CA VAL A 126 -15.09 -5.66 8.21
C VAL A 126 -15.13 -5.02 9.60
N ILE A 127 -16.30 -4.52 9.98
CA ILE A 127 -16.58 -3.92 11.27
C ILE A 127 -17.39 -4.89 12.12
N LEU A 128 -17.00 -5.03 13.40
CA LEU A 128 -17.65 -5.92 14.35
C LEU A 128 -18.31 -5.11 15.47
N PRO A 129 -19.60 -5.33 15.78
CA PRO A 129 -20.20 -4.80 17.00
C PRO A 129 -19.58 -5.44 18.25
N PRO A 130 -19.48 -4.73 19.38
CA PRO A 130 -18.93 -5.28 20.62
C PRO A 130 -19.83 -6.36 21.26
N ASP A 131 -21.14 -6.31 21.02
CA ASP A 131 -22.16 -7.15 21.67
C ASP A 131 -22.37 -8.51 21.00
N ILE A 132 -21.81 -8.75 19.81
CA ILE A 132 -21.98 -10.02 19.09
C ILE A 132 -21.02 -11.11 19.60
N PRO A 133 -21.40 -12.39 19.49
CA PRO A 133 -20.51 -13.50 19.80
C PRO A 133 -19.46 -13.72 18.70
N VAL A 134 -18.34 -14.34 19.06
CA VAL A 134 -17.21 -14.67 18.15
C VAL A 134 -17.66 -15.50 16.96
N SER A 135 -18.57 -16.46 17.15
CA SER A 135 -19.17 -17.26 16.08
C SER A 135 -19.80 -16.39 14.97
N VAL A 136 -20.62 -15.41 15.37
CA VAL A 136 -21.27 -14.47 14.44
C VAL A 136 -20.25 -13.54 13.78
N ALA A 137 -19.22 -13.11 14.51
CA ALA A 137 -18.15 -12.31 13.95
C ALA A 137 -17.38 -13.06 12.85
N LEU A 138 -17.01 -14.31 13.10
CA LEU A 138 -16.35 -15.18 12.12
C LEU A 138 -17.24 -15.43 10.90
N GLU A 139 -18.56 -15.59 11.07
CA GLU A 139 -19.50 -15.68 9.94
C GLU A 139 -19.54 -14.40 9.10
N ARG A 140 -19.54 -13.22 9.74
CA ARG A 140 -19.50 -11.94 9.02
C ARG A 140 -18.23 -11.81 8.20
N ILE A 141 -17.08 -12.14 8.80
CA ILE A 141 -15.78 -12.14 8.11
C ILE A 141 -15.80 -13.12 6.92
N LYS A 142 -16.39 -14.30 7.08
CA LYS A 142 -16.53 -15.29 5.99
C LYS A 142 -17.40 -14.82 4.82
N ARG A 143 -18.40 -13.97 5.07
CA ARG A 143 -19.26 -13.41 4.01
C ARG A 143 -18.54 -12.34 3.18
N ASP A 144 -17.54 -11.69 3.75
CA ASP A 144 -16.75 -10.65 3.10
C ASP A 144 -15.24 -10.93 3.18
N LEU A 145 -14.85 -12.13 2.75
CA LEU A 145 -13.45 -12.58 2.78
C LEU A 145 -12.51 -11.70 1.95
N THR A 146 -13.04 -11.04 0.91
CA THR A 146 -12.26 -10.15 0.05
C THR A 146 -11.74 -8.93 0.80
N HIS A 147 -12.51 -8.41 1.76
CA HIS A 147 -12.13 -7.28 2.60
C HIS A 147 -11.68 -7.70 4.01
N ALA A 148 -11.69 -9.00 4.31
CA ALA A 148 -11.21 -9.54 5.57
C ALA A 148 -9.70 -9.35 5.72
N MET A 149 -9.31 -8.70 6.83
CA MET A 149 -7.92 -8.41 7.15
C MET A 149 -7.49 -9.15 8.42
N TYR A 150 -6.21 -9.02 8.78
CA TYR A 150 -5.72 -9.52 10.06
C TYR A 150 -6.32 -8.75 11.26
N TYR A 151 -6.56 -7.46 11.08
CA TYR A 151 -7.13 -6.55 12.09
C TYR A 151 -8.61 -6.30 11.79
N HIS A 152 -9.47 -6.49 12.79
CA HIS A 152 -10.92 -6.22 12.74
C HIS A 152 -11.26 -5.15 13.77
N TYR A 153 -11.92 -4.09 13.30
CA TYR A 153 -12.25 -2.94 14.13
C TYR A 153 -13.60 -3.15 14.80
N VAL A 154 -13.65 -2.86 16.10
CA VAL A 154 -14.86 -2.96 16.91
C VAL A 154 -15.48 -1.57 17.04
N VAL A 155 -16.69 -1.44 16.52
CA VAL A 155 -17.39 -0.14 16.43
C VAL A 155 -18.76 -0.28 17.06
N GLU A 156 -19.11 0.69 17.92
CA GLU A 156 -20.41 0.74 18.57
C GLU A 156 -21.52 1.23 17.62
N ARG A 157 -22.78 1.12 18.06
CA ARG A 157 -23.94 1.57 17.28
C ARG A 157 -23.90 3.06 16.93
N ALA A 158 -23.22 3.87 17.75
CA ALA A 158 -22.99 5.29 17.49
C ALA A 158 -21.92 5.55 16.41
N GLY A 159 -21.26 4.51 15.87
CA GLY A 159 -20.18 4.66 14.90
C GLY A 159 -18.80 4.91 15.52
N VAL A 160 -18.71 4.94 16.86
CA VAL A 160 -17.47 5.18 17.61
C VAL A 160 -16.60 3.92 17.62
N LEU A 161 -15.31 4.08 17.31
CA LEU A 161 -14.33 3.01 17.42
C LEU A 161 -14.02 2.74 18.90
N VAL A 162 -14.24 1.50 19.36
CA VAL A 162 -14.06 1.13 20.79
C VAL A 162 -13.07 -0.01 21.01
N GLY A 163 -12.72 -0.76 19.96
CA GLY A 163 -11.80 -1.88 20.10
C GLY A 163 -11.15 -2.32 18.81
N LEU A 164 -10.16 -3.18 18.95
CA LEU A 164 -9.53 -3.93 17.88
C LEU A 164 -9.43 -5.40 18.29
N VAL A 165 -9.74 -6.30 17.36
CA VAL A 165 -9.55 -7.75 17.53
C VAL A 165 -8.74 -8.26 16.35
N THR A 166 -7.77 -9.14 16.59
CA THR A 166 -7.08 -9.81 15.49
C THR A 166 -7.78 -11.10 15.07
N THR A 167 -7.57 -11.55 13.84
CA THR A 167 -8.03 -12.88 13.40
C THR A 167 -7.51 -13.98 14.33
N LYS A 168 -6.31 -13.83 14.89
CA LYS A 168 -5.74 -14.77 15.86
C LYS A 168 -6.59 -14.82 17.14
N ASP A 169 -6.99 -13.67 17.68
CA ASP A 169 -7.81 -13.62 18.90
C ASP A 169 -9.17 -14.28 18.68
N LEU A 170 -9.81 -14.03 17.52
CA LEU A 170 -11.07 -14.66 17.15
C LEU A 170 -10.97 -16.18 17.03
N LEU A 171 -9.85 -16.70 16.51
CA LEU A 171 -9.62 -18.13 16.38
C LEU A 171 -9.25 -18.81 17.70
N ALA A 172 -8.69 -18.07 18.65
CA ALA A 172 -8.33 -18.57 19.98
C ALA A 172 -9.49 -18.50 20.99
N ALA A 173 -10.47 -17.62 20.75
CA ALA A 173 -11.62 -17.41 21.62
C ALA A 173 -12.68 -18.51 21.47
N SER A 174 -13.50 -18.69 22.53
CA SER A 174 -14.66 -19.57 22.47
C SER A 174 -15.76 -18.97 21.59
N PRO A 175 -16.51 -19.77 20.80
CA PRO A 175 -17.52 -19.26 19.87
C PRO A 175 -18.62 -18.40 20.49
N ASP A 176 -18.92 -18.61 21.77
CA ASP A 176 -19.98 -17.91 22.53
C ASP A 176 -19.47 -16.67 23.29
N GLN A 177 -18.15 -16.46 23.36
CA GLN A 177 -17.60 -15.24 23.95
C GLN A 177 -18.00 -14.02 23.13
N ARG A 178 -18.21 -12.89 23.80
CA ARG A 178 -18.53 -11.62 23.13
C ARG A 178 -17.27 -10.93 22.65
N ILE A 179 -17.36 -10.22 21.52
CA ILE A 179 -16.25 -9.42 20.98
C ILE A 179 -15.71 -8.42 22.01
N ALA A 180 -16.58 -7.75 22.77
CA ALA A 180 -16.18 -6.82 23.83
C ALA A 180 -15.25 -7.43 24.90
N THR A 181 -15.29 -8.75 25.09
CA THR A 181 -14.50 -9.42 26.14
C THR A 181 -13.10 -9.82 25.70
N ILE A 182 -12.86 -9.86 24.38
CA ILE A 182 -11.58 -10.28 23.79
C ILE A 182 -10.88 -9.15 23.03
N MET A 183 -11.56 -8.02 22.83
CA MET A 183 -10.99 -6.87 22.13
C MET A 183 -9.91 -6.17 22.95
N ASN A 184 -8.96 -5.59 22.25
CA ASN A 184 -8.03 -4.61 22.80
C ASN A 184 -8.64 -3.21 22.65
N ASP A 185 -8.81 -2.50 23.76
CA ASP A 185 -9.34 -1.13 23.82
C ASP A 185 -8.24 -0.05 23.68
N GLN A 186 -6.97 -0.42 23.82
CA GLN A 186 -5.81 0.44 23.60
C GLN A 186 -5.40 0.45 22.11
N ILE A 187 -6.15 1.21 21.32
CA ILE A 187 -5.96 1.29 19.87
C ILE A 187 -5.20 2.57 19.52
N ALA A 188 -4.13 2.43 18.75
CA ALA A 188 -3.52 3.57 18.08
C ALA A 188 -4.41 4.01 16.92
N THR A 189 -4.93 5.23 16.96
CA THR A 189 -5.79 5.83 15.93
C THR A 189 -5.09 6.97 15.22
N VAL A 190 -5.53 7.23 13.99
CA VAL A 190 -5.08 8.37 13.19
C VAL A 190 -6.25 9.33 13.00
N SER A 191 -6.00 10.63 13.19
CA SER A 191 -7.01 11.66 12.89
C SER A 191 -7.26 11.72 11.39
N ALA A 192 -8.53 11.79 10.99
CA ALA A 192 -8.93 11.98 9.59
C ALA A 192 -8.37 13.26 8.96
N GLU A 193 -8.05 14.26 9.78
CA GLU A 193 -7.49 15.53 9.34
C GLU A 193 -5.96 15.51 9.25
N ALA A 194 -5.31 14.43 9.70
CA ALA A 194 -3.86 14.31 9.65
C ALA A 194 -3.37 14.37 8.20
N THR A 195 -2.42 15.23 7.93
CA THR A 195 -1.79 15.38 6.61
C THR A 195 -0.88 14.20 6.30
N GLU A 196 -0.58 13.97 5.02
CA GLU A 196 0.38 12.93 4.60
C GLU A 196 1.76 13.06 5.29
N ASP A 197 2.25 14.27 5.54
CA ASP A 197 3.49 14.49 6.30
C ASP A 197 3.38 14.00 7.75
N GLU A 198 2.29 14.35 8.43
CA GLU A 198 2.03 13.92 9.81
C GLU A 198 1.85 12.39 9.89
N LEU A 199 1.21 11.81 8.86
CA LEU A 199 1.12 10.35 8.71
C LEU A 199 2.51 9.72 8.67
N LEU A 200 3.43 10.23 7.86
CA LEU A 200 4.78 9.68 7.72
C LEU A 200 5.63 9.78 9.00
N GLN A 201 5.37 10.80 9.83
CA GLN A 201 6.05 10.97 11.13
C GLN A 201 5.46 10.09 12.25
N THR A 202 4.31 9.46 12.02
CA THR A 202 3.62 8.69 13.05
C THR A 202 4.36 7.37 13.35
N PRO A 203 4.78 7.11 14.61
CA PRO A 203 5.54 5.91 14.96
C PRO A 203 4.72 4.61 14.85
N HIS A 204 3.39 4.71 14.93
CA HIS A 204 2.49 3.56 14.92
C HIS A 204 2.56 2.73 13.62
N TRP A 205 2.95 3.32 12.48
CA TRP A 205 3.09 2.59 11.22
C TRP A 205 4.15 1.50 11.21
N ARG A 206 5.15 1.63 12.07
CA ARG A 206 6.18 0.58 12.21
C ARG A 206 5.68 -0.61 13.00
N LEU A 207 4.57 -0.46 13.73
CA LEU A 207 4.03 -1.45 14.66
C LEU A 207 2.77 -2.16 14.13
N TYR A 208 2.01 -1.51 13.24
CA TYR A 208 0.75 -2.04 12.73
C TYR A 208 0.69 -2.09 11.19
N HIS A 209 0.10 -3.15 10.63
CA HIS A 209 -0.12 -3.29 9.18
C HIS A 209 -1.23 -2.37 8.64
N THR A 210 -2.19 -2.01 9.49
CA THR A 210 -3.28 -1.08 9.18
C THR A 210 -3.52 -0.20 10.40
N LEU A 211 -3.85 1.08 10.19
CA LEU A 211 -4.31 1.94 11.28
C LEU A 211 -5.73 2.43 11.02
N PRO A 212 -6.57 2.45 12.06
CA PRO A 212 -7.89 3.04 11.97
C PRO A 212 -7.81 4.56 11.87
N VAL A 213 -8.64 5.12 11.00
CA VAL A 213 -8.84 6.56 10.87
C VAL A 213 -10.16 6.93 11.53
N VAL A 214 -10.12 7.96 12.36
CA VAL A 214 -11.28 8.47 13.10
C VAL A 214 -11.47 9.97 12.91
N ASP A 215 -12.71 10.43 12.96
CA ASP A 215 -13.00 11.87 13.02
C ASP A 215 -12.72 12.48 14.41
N ARG A 216 -13.00 13.77 14.58
CA ARG A 216 -12.80 14.48 15.85
C ARG A 216 -13.68 13.96 16.99
N GLN A 217 -14.77 13.26 16.67
CA GLN A 217 -15.71 12.67 17.60
C GLN A 217 -15.41 11.19 17.90
N GLY A 218 -14.37 10.63 17.27
CA GLY A 218 -13.99 9.23 17.42
C GLY A 218 -14.79 8.28 16.54
N HIS A 219 -15.58 8.77 15.59
CA HIS A 219 -16.28 7.90 14.64
C HIS A 219 -15.28 7.26 13.68
N PHE A 220 -15.44 5.96 13.49
CA PHE A 220 -14.61 5.18 12.60
C PHE A 220 -14.93 5.48 11.14
N LEU A 221 -13.92 5.92 10.38
CA LEU A 221 -14.09 6.27 8.97
C LEU A 221 -13.55 5.19 8.02
N GLY A 222 -12.63 4.36 8.50
CA GLY A 222 -11.99 3.34 7.70
C GLY A 222 -10.59 3.04 8.19
N ALA A 223 -9.85 2.26 7.40
CA ALA A 223 -8.48 1.89 7.72
C ALA A 223 -7.51 2.33 6.63
N LEU A 224 -6.40 2.89 7.06
CA LEU A 224 -5.25 3.14 6.22
C LEU A 224 -4.38 1.88 6.16
N ARG A 225 -4.08 1.46 4.94
CA ARG A 225 -3.32 0.25 4.66
C ARG A 225 -1.85 0.59 4.43
N TYR A 226 -0.96 -0.34 4.79
CA TYR A 226 0.48 -0.21 4.55
C TYR A 226 0.85 0.18 3.11
N ARG A 227 0.17 -0.36 2.10
CA ARG A 227 0.39 0.00 0.68
C ARG A 227 0.14 1.49 0.43
N THR A 228 -0.88 2.08 1.06
CA THR A 228 -1.21 3.50 0.89
C THR A 228 -0.06 4.37 1.39
N LEU A 229 0.51 4.04 2.54
CA LEU A 229 1.68 4.76 3.06
C LEU A 229 2.92 4.59 2.20
N ARG A 230 3.20 3.39 1.70
CA ARG A 230 4.34 3.20 0.80
C ARG A 230 4.23 4.06 -0.46
N ARG A 231 3.00 4.26 -0.96
CA ARG A 231 2.75 5.18 -2.08
C ARG A 231 3.02 6.63 -1.68
N VAL A 232 2.50 7.05 -0.52
CA VAL A 232 2.74 8.40 0.03
C VAL A 232 4.25 8.62 0.24
N GLU A 233 4.92 7.73 0.97
CA GLU A 233 6.37 7.77 1.21
C GLU A 233 7.17 7.86 -0.09
N ALA A 234 6.81 7.08 -1.11
CA ALA A 234 7.47 7.14 -2.42
C ALA A 234 7.26 8.49 -3.12
N GLN A 235 6.10 9.12 -2.98
CA GLN A 235 5.85 10.46 -3.52
C GLN A 235 6.68 11.53 -2.80
N PHE A 236 6.81 11.42 -1.47
CA PHE A 236 7.63 12.35 -0.66
C PHE A 236 9.14 12.16 -0.83
N HIS A 237 9.62 10.94 -1.06
CA HIS A 237 11.05 10.66 -1.26
C HIS A 237 11.53 10.88 -2.72
N VAL A 238 10.64 11.20 -3.66
CA VAL A 238 11.01 11.61 -5.03
C VAL A 238 11.31 13.12 -5.06
N LYS A 239 12.39 13.50 -4.37
CA LYS A 239 13.38 14.52 -4.77
C LYS A 239 14.53 14.51 -3.75
N PRO A 240 15.57 13.67 -3.92
CA PRO A 240 16.88 14.17 -3.59
C PRO A 240 17.13 15.31 -4.57
N THR A 241 17.21 16.55 -4.08
CA THR A 241 18.09 17.52 -4.73
C THR A 241 19.45 16.85 -4.79
N ALA A 242 19.77 16.25 -5.92
CA ALA A 242 21.14 15.96 -6.27
C ALA A 242 21.84 17.31 -6.18
N GLY A 243 22.51 17.55 -5.05
CA GLY A 243 23.61 18.49 -5.04
C GLY A 243 24.51 18.14 -6.21
N PRO A 244 25.16 19.12 -6.86
CA PRO A 244 25.90 18.89 -8.09
C PRO A 244 26.77 17.64 -7.92
N LEU A 245 26.70 16.72 -8.90
CA LEU A 245 27.36 15.41 -8.93
C LEU A 245 28.78 15.34 -8.28
N PRO A 246 29.63 16.39 -8.37
CA PRO A 246 30.89 16.43 -7.64
C PRO A 246 30.77 16.23 -6.12
N GLN A 247 29.71 16.71 -5.47
CA GLN A 247 29.61 16.72 -4.01
C GLN A 247 29.17 15.37 -3.43
N ALA A 248 28.29 14.66 -4.14
CA ALA A 248 27.93 13.28 -3.80
C ALA A 248 29.12 12.32 -3.98
N LEU A 249 29.90 12.51 -5.05
CA LEU A 249 31.16 11.79 -5.24
C LEU A 249 32.21 12.16 -4.18
N LEU A 250 32.21 13.42 -3.73
CA LEU A 250 33.09 13.89 -2.65
C LEU A 250 32.80 13.19 -1.32
N GLN A 251 31.54 13.15 -0.91
CA GLN A 251 31.16 12.46 0.33
C GLN A 251 31.40 10.95 0.26
N MET A 252 31.29 10.36 -0.93
CA MET A 252 31.57 8.95 -1.12
C MET A 252 33.05 8.61 -0.89
N TRP A 253 34.01 9.40 -1.43
CA TRP A 253 35.44 9.12 -1.20
C TRP A 253 35.87 9.39 0.25
N GLU A 254 35.28 10.37 0.93
CA GLU A 254 35.54 10.62 2.36
C GLU A 254 35.18 9.39 3.20
N GLY A 255 34.03 8.76 2.93
CA GLY A 255 33.63 7.52 3.58
C GLY A 255 34.58 6.35 3.29
N TYR A 256 34.97 6.17 2.02
CA TYR A 256 35.92 5.10 1.64
C TYR A 256 37.32 5.31 2.24
N ALA A 257 37.80 6.55 2.30
CA ALA A 257 39.10 6.88 2.89
C ALA A 257 39.13 6.57 4.40
N LEU A 258 38.05 6.90 5.12
CA LEU A 258 37.94 6.62 6.56
C LEU A 258 37.88 5.12 6.86
N ILE A 259 37.09 4.36 6.09
CA ILE A 259 37.01 2.90 6.25
C ILE A 259 38.36 2.25 5.89
N GLY A 260 39.00 2.67 4.79
CA GLY A 260 40.31 2.17 4.40
C GLY A 260 41.39 2.46 5.45
N LEU A 261 41.39 3.67 6.03
CA LEU A 261 42.33 4.05 7.10
C LEU A 261 42.10 3.22 8.36
N HIS A 262 40.85 2.91 8.72
CA HIS A 262 40.53 2.06 9.87
C HIS A 262 41.07 0.64 9.68
N ILE A 263 40.82 0.03 8.51
CA ILE A 263 41.32 -1.31 8.18
C ILE A 263 42.85 -1.36 8.22
N MET A 264 43.54 -0.33 7.72
CA MET A 264 45.00 -0.26 7.78
C MET A 264 45.53 -0.08 9.20
N THR A 265 44.83 0.68 10.04
CA THR A 265 45.20 0.85 11.46
C THR A 265 45.00 -0.44 12.24
N ASP A 266 43.88 -1.12 12.02
CA ASP A 266 43.55 -2.40 12.64
C ASP A 266 44.55 -3.48 12.21
N LEU A 267 44.92 -3.51 10.92
CA LEU A 267 45.95 -4.43 10.41
C LEU A 267 47.33 -4.13 10.99
N ALA A 268 47.71 -2.85 11.12
CA ALA A 268 48.97 -2.45 11.73
C ALA A 268 49.02 -2.80 13.23
N GLN A 269 47.91 -2.67 13.96
CA GLN A 269 47.80 -3.10 15.35
C GLN A 269 47.83 -4.63 15.50
N ALA A 270 47.18 -5.36 14.60
CA ALA A 270 47.20 -6.82 14.58
C ALA A 270 48.59 -7.38 14.28
N ILE A 271 49.37 -6.73 13.41
CA ILE A 271 50.75 -7.13 13.11
C ILE A 271 51.71 -6.69 14.23
N GLY A 272 51.46 -5.54 14.87
CA GLY A 272 52.28 -5.00 15.96
C GLY A 272 52.16 -5.75 17.29
N THR A 273 51.14 -6.60 17.47
CA THR A 273 50.88 -7.35 18.72
C THR A 273 51.24 -8.84 18.63
N GLY A 274 51.85 -9.28 17.51
CA GLY A 274 52.08 -10.69 17.20
C GLY A 274 53.55 -11.14 17.14
N VAL A 275 54.45 -10.69 18.04
CA VAL A 275 55.74 -11.36 18.29
C VAL A 275 56.14 -11.20 19.77
N SER A 276 55.76 -12.16 20.62
CA SER A 276 56.60 -12.62 21.76
C SER A 276 56.09 -13.96 22.30
N GLU A 277 56.96 -14.97 22.16
CA GLU A 277 57.07 -16.20 22.97
C GLU A 277 55.90 -17.20 23.04
N GLN A 278 56.09 -18.39 22.48
CA GLN A 278 56.60 -19.56 23.24
C GLN A 278 56.74 -20.80 22.32
N ILE A 279 57.96 -21.35 22.28
CA ILE A 279 58.27 -22.65 21.68
C ILE A 279 58.09 -23.71 22.77
N PRO A 280 57.38 -24.83 22.53
CA PRO A 280 57.59 -26.06 23.26
C PRO A 280 58.30 -27.10 22.40
N THR A 281 59.43 -27.55 22.93
CA THR A 281 60.22 -28.73 22.58
C THR A 281 59.41 -30.02 22.59
N LEU A 282 59.48 -30.82 21.52
CA LEU A 282 59.13 -32.24 21.54
C LEU A 282 60.39 -33.08 21.29
N THR A 283 60.82 -33.76 22.35
CA THR A 283 61.91 -34.74 22.36
C THR A 283 61.41 -36.08 21.82
N LYS A 284 62.28 -36.75 21.06
CA LYS A 284 62.10 -38.05 20.39
C LYS A 284 61.92 -39.23 21.35
N GLU A 285 61.11 -40.19 20.94
CA GLU A 285 61.26 -41.68 21.01
C GLU A 285 59.99 -42.25 20.34
N GLY A 286 59.96 -43.17 19.38
CA GLY A 286 60.86 -44.23 18.98
C GLY A 286 60.05 -45.54 18.96
N LYS A 287 59.46 -45.92 17.82
CA LYS A 287 59.30 -47.33 17.44
C LYS A 287 58.89 -47.51 15.99
N GLU A 288 59.52 -48.52 15.43
CA GLU A 288 59.70 -48.93 14.04
C GLU A 288 58.77 -50.11 13.72
N THR A 289 58.74 -50.49 12.44
CA THR A 289 58.16 -51.70 11.80
C THR A 289 56.63 -51.68 11.53
N ASP A 290 56.10 -52.19 10.42
CA ASP A 290 56.66 -52.82 9.23
C ASP A 290 55.62 -52.77 8.09
N VAL A 291 56.14 -52.63 6.87
CA VAL A 291 55.82 -53.30 5.58
C VAL A 291 54.42 -53.95 5.42
N ILE A 292 53.75 -53.65 4.29
CA ILE A 292 53.40 -54.60 3.19
C ILE A 292 52.47 -53.87 2.18
N SER A 293 53.00 -53.61 0.98
CA SER A 293 52.21 -53.62 -0.26
C SER A 293 52.12 -55.06 -0.76
N PRO A 294 50.99 -55.47 -1.35
CA PRO A 294 50.99 -56.58 -2.29
C PRO A 294 50.47 -56.13 -3.67
N GLU A 295 51.35 -56.12 -4.67
CA GLU A 295 50.98 -56.50 -6.04
C GLU A 295 51.01 -58.04 -6.10
N THR A 296 49.96 -58.62 -6.67
CA THR A 296 49.74 -60.05 -6.96
C THR A 296 50.37 -60.35 -8.34
N PRO A 297 50.91 -61.54 -8.67
CA PRO A 297 50.56 -62.88 -8.16
C PRO A 297 51.71 -63.74 -7.59
#